data_AF-A0A7W8BNF1-F1
#
_entry.id   AF-A0A7W8BNF1-F1
#
_cell.length_a   1.000
_cell.length_b   1.000
_cell.length_c   1.000
_cell.angle_alpha   90.00
_cell.angle_beta   90.00
_cell.angle_gamma   90.00
#
_symmetry.space_group_name_H-M   'P 1'
#
loop_
_entity.id
_entity.type
_entity.pdbx_description
1 polymer ?
#
loop_
_entity_poly.entity_id
_entity_poly.type
_entity_poly.pdbx_seq_one_letter_code
_entity_poly.pdbx_strand_id
1 'polypeptide(L)' 'MTSTTGAAGTTGTFCPYCGWPDDAAPFQVVSRHGTAAGSTLWTRCGCGSLQVRAVDDRGARVVSRSRPADVPFSRAEQ' A
#
# COMPACT_ATOMS: atom_id res chain seq x y z
N MET A 1 -23.09 9.93 -23.62
CA MET A 1 -21.74 9.84 -23.04
C MET A 1 -21.81 8.82 -21.91
N THR A 2 -21.41 7.58 -22.20
CA THR A 2 -21.53 6.46 -21.26
C THR A 2 -20.17 6.26 -20.61
N SER A 3 -19.99 6.80 -19.40
CA SER A 3 -18.80 6.52 -18.60
C SER A 3 -19.05 5.25 -17.79
N THR A 4 -18.68 4.12 -18.36
CA THR A 4 -18.63 2.84 -17.64
C THR A 4 -17.44 2.87 -16.69
N THR A 5 -17.65 3.35 -15.46
CA THR A 5 -16.72 3.07 -14.38
C THR A 5 -16.98 1.65 -13.90
N GLY A 6 -16.20 0.71 -14.41
CA GLY A 6 -16.08 -0.62 -13.82
C GLY A 6 -15.48 -0.47 -12.43
N ALA A 7 -16.34 -0.49 -11.40
CA ALA A 7 -15.93 -0.59 -10.01
C ALA A 7 -15.40 -2.00 -9.75
N ALA A 8 -14.13 -2.23 -10.07
CA ALA A 8 -13.38 -3.34 -9.50
C ALA A 8 -13.10 -2.99 -8.05
N GLY A 9 -13.69 -3.73 -7.10
CA GLY A 9 -13.60 -3.46 -5.68
C GLY A 9 -12.16 -3.43 -5.15
N THR A 10 -11.66 -2.23 -4.83
CA THR A 10 -10.41 -2.03 -4.07
C THR A 10 -10.75 -1.98 -2.58
N THR A 11 -10.96 -3.15 -1.98
CA THR A 11 -11.05 -3.24 -0.51
C THR A 11 -9.66 -2.95 0.07
N GLY A 12 -9.44 -1.74 0.59
CA GLY A 12 -8.24 -1.37 1.35
C GLY A 12 -7.28 -0.43 0.64
N THR A 13 -7.74 0.77 0.28
CA THR A 13 -6.88 1.90 -0.15
C THR A 13 -6.29 2.66 1.03
N PHE A 14 -6.67 2.32 2.27
CA PHE A 14 -6.17 3.00 3.47
C PHE A 14 -5.51 2.00 4.43
N CYS A 15 -4.50 2.46 5.15
CA CYS A 15 -3.91 1.73 6.25
C CYS A 15 -4.95 1.58 7.37
N PRO A 16 -5.28 0.35 7.81
CA PRO A 16 -6.29 0.14 8.85
C PRO A 16 -5.84 0.61 10.25
N TYR A 17 -4.57 0.96 10.42
CA TYR A 17 -4.02 1.37 11.72
C TYR A 17 -3.98 2.89 11.91
N CYS A 18 -3.70 3.66 10.86
CA CYS A 18 -3.61 5.13 10.95
C CYS A 18 -4.50 5.88 9.95
N GLY A 19 -5.23 5.16 9.10
CA GLY A 19 -6.12 5.75 8.08
C GLY A 19 -5.40 6.38 6.89
N TRP A 20 -4.07 6.31 6.81
CA TRP A 20 -3.32 6.93 5.71
C TRP A 20 -3.57 6.20 4.37
N PRO A 21 -3.73 6.91 3.24
CA PRO A 21 -3.88 6.25 1.95
C PRO A 21 -2.64 5.44 1.60
N ASP A 22 -2.84 4.25 1.04
CA ASP A 22 -1.77 3.34 0.65
C ASP A 22 -1.02 3.83 -0.58
N ASP A 23 -1.65 4.60 -1.44
CA ASP A 23 -1.09 5.17 -2.66
C ASP A 23 -0.59 6.61 -2.48
N ALA A 24 -0.83 7.23 -1.32
CA ALA A 24 -0.35 8.57 -1.01
C ALA A 24 0.94 8.53 -0.18
N ALA A 25 1.93 9.30 -0.62
CA ALA A 25 3.07 9.61 0.24
C ALA A 25 2.58 10.24 1.58
N PRO A 26 3.30 10.00 2.70
CA PRO A 26 4.55 9.28 2.80
C PRO A 26 4.37 7.78 3.12
N PHE A 27 4.74 6.92 2.16
CA PHE A 27 5.12 5.52 2.42
C PHE A 27 6.55 5.29 1.92
N GLN A 28 7.34 4.52 2.65
CA GLN A 28 8.71 4.20 2.29
C GLN A 28 8.76 2.83 1.61
N VAL A 29 9.32 2.74 0.40
CA VAL A 29 9.66 1.42 -0.19
C VAL A 29 10.90 0.90 0.52
N VAL A 30 10.79 -0.24 1.21
CA VAL A 30 11.89 -0.85 1.98
C VAL A 30 12.53 -2.02 1.26
N SER A 31 11.83 -2.65 0.33
CA SER A 31 12.40 -3.67 -0.56
C SER A 31 11.59 -3.75 -1.85
N ARG A 32 12.27 -4.14 -2.93
CA ARG A 32 11.68 -4.44 -4.24
C ARG A 32 12.33 -5.70 -4.78
N HIS A 33 11.51 -6.63 -5.22
CA HIS A 33 11.97 -7.86 -5.85
C HIS A 33 11.23 -8.10 -7.17
N GLY A 34 11.98 -8.36 -8.24
CA GLY A 34 11.41 -8.77 -9.52
C GLY A 34 10.92 -10.21 -9.47
N THR A 35 9.89 -10.53 -10.23
CA THR A 35 9.39 -11.88 -10.46
C THR A 35 9.07 -12.05 -11.94
N ALA A 36 8.85 -13.28 -12.40
CA ALA A 36 8.47 -13.52 -13.79
C ALA A 36 7.13 -12.86 -14.19
N ALA A 37 6.25 -12.59 -13.21
CA ALA A 37 4.94 -12.00 -13.42
C ALA A 37 4.88 -10.48 -13.14
N GLY A 38 6.00 -9.85 -12.79
CA GLY A 38 6.03 -8.43 -12.40
C GLY A 38 7.00 -8.20 -11.24
N SER A 39 6.53 -7.58 -10.16
CA SER A 39 7.36 -7.35 -8.97
C SER A 39 6.58 -7.41 -7.67
N THR A 40 7.29 -7.69 -6.59
CA THR A 40 6.79 -7.55 -5.22
C THR A 40 7.49 -6.36 -4.58
N LEU A 41 6.70 -5.43 -4.02
CA LEU A 41 7.19 -4.31 -3.23
C LEU A 41 6.86 -4.55 -1.76
N TRP A 42 7.78 -4.18 -0.89
CA TRP A 42 7.52 -4.04 0.53
C TRP A 42 7.57 -2.56 0.86
N THR A 43 6.47 -2.05 1.38
CA THR A 43 6.31 -0.64 1.74
C THR A 43 5.99 -0.48 3.21
N ARG A 44 6.56 0.53 3.86
CA ARG A 44 6.28 0.89 5.24
C ARG A 44 5.42 2.15 5.28
N CYS A 45 4.26 2.06 5.90
CA CYS A 45 3.41 3.22 6.19
C CYS A 45 4.06 4.11 7.28
N GLY A 46 3.71 5.38 7.37
CA GLY A 46 4.18 6.28 8.44
C GLY A 46 3.91 5.77 9.86
N CYS A 47 2.88 4.94 10.06
CA CYS A 47 2.63 4.25 11.33
C CYS A 47 3.52 3.03 11.58
N GLY A 48 4.40 2.67 10.65
CA GLY A 48 5.28 1.51 10.79
C GLY A 48 4.68 0.17 10.36
N SER A 49 3.41 0.12 9.96
CA SER A 49 2.82 -1.07 9.34
C SER A 49 3.52 -1.39 8.01
N LEU A 50 4.00 -2.65 7.88
CA LEU A 50 4.59 -3.15 6.64
C LEU A 50 3.47 -3.68 5.73
N GLN A 51 3.56 -3.35 4.45
CA GLN A 51 2.62 -3.81 3.43
C GLN A 51 3.41 -4.47 2.30
N VAL A 52 2.93 -5.63 1.88
CA VAL A 52 3.46 -6.34 0.72
C VAL A 52 2.53 -6.07 -0.45
N ARG A 53 3.08 -5.61 -1.56
CA ARG A 53 2.34 -5.27 -2.77
C ARG A 53 2.81 -6.15 -3.92
N ALA A 54 1.87 -6.79 -4.60
CA ALA A 54 2.13 -7.34 -5.93
C ALA A 54 1.88 -6.23 -6.94
N VAL A 55 2.80 -6.08 -7.89
CA VAL A 55 2.71 -5.13 -9.01
C VAL A 55 2.86 -5.94 -10.29
N ASP A 56 1.82 -5.94 -11.10
CA ASP A 56 1.76 -6.61 -12.40
C ASP A 56 1.11 -5.69 -13.44
N ASP A 57 0.77 -6.24 -14.60
CA ASP A 57 0.08 -5.54 -15.70
C ASP A 57 -1.31 -5.01 -15.31
N ARG A 58 -1.90 -5.52 -14.23
CA ARG A 58 -3.19 -5.06 -13.67
C ARG A 58 -3.01 -3.96 -12.62
N GLY A 59 -1.77 -3.56 -12.34
CA GLY A 59 -1.42 -2.51 -11.39
C GLY A 59 -0.94 -3.05 -10.04
N ALA A 60 -1.01 -2.20 -9.02
CA ALA A 60 -0.51 -2.52 -7.68
C ALA A 60 -1.65 -2.94 -6.75
N ARG A 61 -1.49 -4.06 -6.05
CA ARG A 61 -2.43 -4.53 -5.02
C ARG A 61 -1.70 -4.92 -3.74
N VAL A 62 -2.24 -4.51 -2.59
CA VAL A 62 -1.71 -4.94 -1.29
C VAL A 62 -2.18 -6.37 -1.02
N VAL A 63 -1.22 -7.31 -0.89
CA VAL A 63 -1.51 -8.74 -0.69
C VAL A 63 -1.33 -9.20 0.75
N SER A 64 -0.49 -8.50 1.52
CA SER A 64 -0.29 -8.78 2.95
C SER A 64 -0.01 -7.49 3.71
N ARG A 65 -0.39 -7.45 4.99
CA ARG A 65 -0.03 -6.36 5.91
C ARG A 65 0.36 -6.90 7.28
N SER A 66 1.36 -6.28 7.89
CA SER A 66 1.70 -6.51 9.30
C SER A 66 1.02 -5.47 10.19
N ARG A 67 0.88 -5.80 11.47
CA ARG A 67 0.69 -4.76 12.49
C ARG A 67 1.88 -3.79 12.47
N PRO A 68 1.68 -2.52 12.86
CA PRO A 68 2.78 -1.64 13.21
C PRO A 68 3.75 -2.37 14.14
N ALA A 69 5.05 -2.30 13.85
CA ALA A 69 6.01 -2.42 14.94
C ALA A 69 5.72 -1.28 15.93
N ASP A 70 5.97 -1.46 17.22
CA ASP A 70 5.79 -0.44 18.26
C ASP A 70 6.74 0.75 17.99
N VAL A 71 6.39 1.55 17.00
CA VAL A 71 7.07 2.78 16.59
C VAL A 71 6.12 3.90 16.98
N PRO A 72 6.60 4.93 17.70
CA PRO A 72 5.77 6.10 17.94
C PRO A 72 5.31 6.63 16.60
N PHE A 73 3.98 6.62 16.39
CA PHE A 73 3.38 7.19 15.19
C PHE A 73 3.62 8.69 15.22
N SER A 74 4.55 9.17 14.41
CA SER A 74 4.54 10.57 14.02
C SER A 74 3.39 10.72 13.03
N ARG A 75 2.24 11.23 13.52
CA ARG A 75 1.34 11.95 12.64
C ARG A 75 2.17 13.14 12.18
N ALA A 76 2.85 13.01 11.04
CA ALA A 76 3.57 14.13 10.46
C ALA A 76 2.54 15.25 10.37
N GLU A 77 2.72 16.26 11.22
CA GLU A 77 1.99 17.49 11.08
C GLU A 77 2.29 17.98 9.66
N GLN A 78 1.24 18.46 8.97
CA GLN A 78 1.21 19.07 7.63
C GLN A 78 0.64 18.21 6.50
#